data_AF-A0A958G139-F1
#
_entry.id   AF-A0A958G139-F1
#
_cell.length_a   1.000
_cell.length_b   1.000
_cell.length_c   1.000
_cell.angle_alpha   90.00
_cell.angle_beta   90.00
_cell.angle_gamma   90.00
#
_symmetry.space_group_name_H-M   'P 1'
#
loop_
_entity.id
_entity.type
_entity.pdbx_description
1 polymer ?
#
loop_
_entity_poly.entity_id
_entity_poly.type
_entity_poly.pdbx_seq_one_letter_code
_entity_poly.pdbx_strand_id
1 'polypeptide(L)' 'MRIYGLTGSIGSGKSTVAEEFERLGAIILDADVISRIVVTPPSKVLQEIVEMFGQEVLAPDKTLNRKRLGEI' A
#
# COMPACT_ATOMS: atom_id res chain seq x y z
N MET A 1 -7.28 12.69 -18.87
CA MET A 1 -7.44 12.58 -17.40
C MET A 1 -6.24 13.25 -16.74
N ARG A 2 -6.46 14.11 -15.74
CA ARG A 2 -5.36 14.74 -14.97
C ARG A 2 -5.17 13.99 -13.65
N ILE A 3 -3.93 13.80 -13.22
CA ILE A 3 -3.58 13.10 -11.99
C ILE A 3 -2.90 14.11 -11.06
N TYR A 4 -3.33 14.12 -9.80
CA TYR A 4 -2.80 14.99 -8.76
C TYR A 4 -2.30 14.14 -7.59
N GLY A 5 -1.12 14.47 -7.07
CA GLY A 5 -0.57 13.82 -5.88
C GLY A 5 -0.96 14.57 -4.63
N LEU A 6 -1.72 13.94 -3.73
CA LEU A 6 -1.99 14.45 -2.39
C LEU A 6 -0.96 13.88 -1.41
N THR A 7 -0.13 14.75 -0.84
CA THR A 7 0.94 14.37 0.11
C THR A 7 0.93 15.28 1.34
N GLY A 8 1.70 14.92 2.37
CA GLY A 8 1.72 15.57 3.68
C GLY A 8 2.22 14.65 4.78
N SER A 9 2.65 15.23 5.91
CA SER A 9 3.16 14.48 7.06
C SER A 9 2.07 13.67 7.79
N ILE A 10 2.47 12.80 8.71
CA ILE A 10 1.53 12.08 9.59
C ILE A 10 0.74 13.11 10.40
N GLY A 11 -0.59 12.94 10.46
CA GLY A 11 -1.47 13.87 11.18
C GLY A 11 -1.81 15.17 10.45
N SER A 12 -1.33 15.38 9.21
CA SER A 12 -1.58 16.64 8.48
C SER A 12 -2.98 16.78 7.85
N GLY A 13 -3.91 15.86 8.13
CA GLY A 13 -5.27 15.93 7.58
C GLY A 13 -5.44 15.48 6.11
N LYS A 14 -4.48 14.72 5.55
CA LYS A 14 -4.58 14.22 4.16
C LYS A 14 -5.89 13.48 3.87
N SER A 15 -6.30 12.59 4.77
CA SER A 15 -7.54 11.82 4.63
C SER A 15 -8.76 12.74 4.55
N THR A 16 -8.81 13.79 5.38
CA THR A 16 -9.87 14.80 5.34
C THR A 16 -9.91 15.55 3.99
N VAL A 17 -8.74 15.92 3.46
CA VAL A 17 -8.67 16.57 2.14
C VAL A 17 -9.06 15.61 1.01
N ALA A 18 -8.66 14.33 1.10
CA ALA A 18 -9.05 13.30 0.14
C ALA A 18 -10.56 13.07 0.12
N GLU A 19 -11.20 12.97 1.28
CA GLU A 19 -12.66 12.85 1.43
C GLU A 19 -13.40 14.04 0.80
N GLU A 20 -12.87 15.26 0.97
CA GLU A 20 -13.50 16.44 0.39
C GLU A 20 -13.33 16.49 -1.15
N PHE A 21 -12.17 16.06 -1.66
CA PHE A 21 -12.01 15.87 -3.11
C PHE A 21 -12.98 14.81 -3.66
N GLU A 22 -13.19 13.71 -2.94
CA GLU A 22 -14.15 12.67 -3.32
C GLU A 22 -15.58 13.22 -3.38
N ARG A 23 -16.00 14.00 -2.38
CA ARG A 23 -17.32 14.68 -2.38
C ARG A 23 -17.52 15.63 -3.54
N LEU A 24 -16.44 16.27 -4.01
CA LEU A 24 -16.45 17.13 -5.19
C LEU A 24 -16.38 16.35 -6.52
N GLY A 25 -16.36 15.01 -6.48
CA GLY A 25 -16.40 14.13 -7.64
C GLY A 25 -15.04 13.64 -8.13
N ALA A 26 -13.96 13.83 -7.36
CA ALA A 26 -12.68 13.24 -7.67
C ALA A 26 -12.68 11.74 -7.39
N ILE A 27 -11.95 10.97 -8.20
CA ILE A 27 -11.63 9.58 -7.90
C ILE A 27 -10.38 9.57 -7.03
N ILE A 28 -10.50 9.01 -5.83
CA ILE A 28 -9.38 8.87 -4.90
C ILE A 28 -8.69 7.53 -5.10
N LEU A 29 -7.37 7.57 -5.29
CA LEU A 29 -6.52 6.39 -5.31
C LEU A 29 -5.59 6.46 -4.10
N ASP A 30 -5.90 5.66 -3.07
CA ASP A 30 -5.09 5.59 -1.86
C ASP A 30 -3.90 4.64 -2.08
N ALA A 31 -2.70 5.21 -2.16
CA ALA A 31 -1.46 4.46 -2.36
C ALA A 31 -1.14 3.52 -1.18
N ASP A 32 -1.45 3.92 0.05
CA ASP A 32 -1.21 3.09 1.25
C ASP A 32 -2.10 1.85 1.21
N VAL A 33 -3.35 1.97 0.77
CA VAL A 33 -4.28 0.84 0.58
C VAL A 33 -3.83 -0.03 -0.58
N ILE A 34 -3.54 0.56 -1.75
CA ILE A 34 -3.12 -0.17 -2.94
C ILE A 34 -1.85 -0.99 -2.65
N SER A 35 -0.88 -0.42 -1.92
CA SER A 35 0.34 -1.13 -1.52
C SER A 35 0.08 -2.42 -0.72
N ARG A 36 -1.06 -2.53 -0.02
CA ARG A 36 -1.46 -3.75 0.71
C ARG A 36 -2.11 -4.77 -0.19
N ILE A 37 -2.96 -4.29 -1.10
CA ILE A 37 -3.67 -5.15 -2.04
C ILE A 37 -2.69 -5.85 -2.98
N VAL A 38 -1.73 -5.11 -3.55
CA VAL A 38 -0.82 -5.65 -4.55
C VAL A 38 0.07 -6.78 -4.03
N VAL A 39 0.27 -6.92 -2.72
CA VAL A 39 1.06 -8.01 -2.11
C VAL A 39 0.19 -9.11 -1.48
N THR A 40 -1.12 -9.08 -1.68
CA THR A 40 -2.02 -10.10 -1.13
C THR A 40 -1.94 -11.39 -1.96
N PRO A 41 -1.78 -12.58 -1.34
CA PRO A 41 -1.76 -13.84 -2.07
C PRO A 41 -3.07 -14.14 -2.81
N PRO A 42 -3.02 -14.77 -4.00
CA PRO A 42 -1.83 -14.97 -4.82
C PRO A 42 -1.45 -13.68 -5.55
N SER A 43 -0.20 -13.25 -5.46
CA SER A 43 0.29 -12.07 -6.18
C SER A 43 1.70 -12.30 -6.73
N LYS A 44 1.92 -11.85 -7.97
CA LYS A 44 3.24 -11.78 -8.60
C LYS A 44 4.20 -10.88 -7.83
N VAL A 45 3.70 -9.76 -7.28
CA VAL A 45 4.51 -8.83 -6.48
C VAL A 45 4.97 -9.50 -5.18
N LEU A 46 4.10 -10.30 -4.55
CA LEU A 46 4.49 -11.06 -3.37
C LEU A 46 5.57 -12.11 -3.70
N GLN A 47 5.45 -12.78 -4.84
CA GLN A 47 6.45 -13.74 -5.32
C GLN A 47 7.80 -13.05 -5.56
N GLU A 48 7.81 -11.90 -6.24
CA GLU A 48 9.02 -11.12 -6.49
C GLU A 48 9.70 -10.65 -5.18
N ILE A 49 8.92 -10.27 -4.17
CA ILE A 49 9.44 -9.94 -2.83
C ILE A 49 10.08 -11.18 -2.17
N VAL A 50 9.44 -12.34 -2.25
CA VAL A 50 9.97 -13.59 -1.68
C VAL A 50 11.23 -14.05 -2.42
N GLU A 51 11.29 -13.88 -3.73
CA GLU A 51 12.49 -14.18 -4.54
C GLU A 51 13.67 -13.29 -4.16
N MET A 52 13.41 -12.02 -3.84
CA MET A 52 14.44 -11.04 -3.48
C MET A 52 14.90 -11.16 -2.02
N PHE A 53 13.98 -11.36 -1.09
CA PHE A 53 14.22 -11.27 0.36
C PHE A 53 14.11 -12.61 1.10
N GLY A 54 13.80 -13.70 0.40
CA GLY A 54 13.67 -15.04 0.98
C GLY A 54 12.28 -15.34 1.57
N GLN A 55 12.08 -16.58 2.02
CA GLN A 55 10.78 -17.03 2.55
C GLN A 55 10.47 -16.51 3.95
N GLU A 56 11.46 -15.99 4.67
CA GLU A 56 11.31 -15.42 6.01
C GLU A 56 10.38 -14.20 6.04
N VAL A 57 10.19 -13.53 4.91
CA VAL A 57 9.26 -12.39 4.79
C VAL A 57 7.80 -12.83 4.71
N LEU A 58 7.50 -14.13 4.73
CA LEU A 58 6.14 -14.65 4.79
C LEU A 58 5.71 -14.95 6.22
N ALA A 59 4.44 -14.69 6.51
CA ALA A 59 3.75 -15.19 7.69
C ALA A 59 3.31 -16.66 7.49
N PRO A 60 2.93 -17.38 8.55
CA PRO A 60 2.49 -18.78 8.45
C PRO A 60 1.29 -19.01 7.51
N ASP A 61 0.45 -17.98 7.31
CA ASP A 61 -0.68 -17.99 6.38
C ASP A 61 -0.29 -17.66 4.92
N LYS A 62 1.00 -17.56 4.64
CA LYS A 62 1.61 -17.19 3.35
C LYS A 62 1.36 -15.74 2.91
N THR A 63 0.88 -14.87 3.80
CA THR A 63 0.82 -13.43 3.54
C THR A 63 2.16 -12.74 3.82
N LEU A 64 2.34 -11.51 3.34
CA LEU A 64 3.54 -10.72 3.60
C LEU A 64 3.64 -10.32 5.08
N ASN A 65 4.72 -10.75 5.75
CA ASN A 65 5.12 -10.23 7.06
C ASN A 65 5.86 -8.90 6.89
N ARG A 66 5.10 -7.81 6.86
CA ARG A 66 5.62 -6.44 6.70
C ARG A 66 6.62 -6.02 7.78
N LYS A 67 6.42 -6.48 9.01
CA LYS A 67 7.34 -6.17 10.10
C LYS A 67 8.70 -6.80 9.83
N ARG A 68 8.72 -8.07 9.43
CA ARG A 68 9.95 -8.76 9.08
C ARG A 68 10.65 -8.12 7.87
N LEU A 69 9.90 -7.78 6.83
CA LEU A 69 10.47 -7.09 5.67
C LEU A 69 11.09 -5.73 6.05
N GLY A 70 10.49 -4.98 6.98
CA GLY A 70 11.02 -3.70 7.45
C GLY A 70 12.23 -3.78 8.38
N GLU A 71 12.60 -4.98 8.83
CA GLU A 71 13.80 -5.24 9.65
C GLU A 71 15.02 -5.67 8.81
N ILE A 72 14.82 -5.96 7.52
CA ILE A 72 15.87 -6.30 6.55
C ILE A 72 16.44 -5.01 5.95
#